data_AF-A0A140K9E4-F1
#
_entry.id   AF-A0A140K9E4-F1
#
_cell.length_a   1.000
_cell.length_b   1.000
_cell.length_c   1.000
_cell.angle_alpha   90.00
_cell.angle_beta   90.00
_cell.angle_gamma   90.00
#
_symmetry.space_group_name_H-M   'P 1'
#
loop_
_entity.id
_entity.type
_entity.pdbx_description
1 polymer ?
#
loop_
_entity_poly.entity_id
_entity_poly.type
_entity_poly.pdbx_seq_one_letter_code
_entity_poly.pdbx_strand_id
1 'polypeptide(L)'
;MLTEIIAIYAITDDLLKAMGYSEDCRIVMSDVEVITTALVAAKFFGGNHCSACTYFQEHGLIPKMLSALLFFTAIASIVCTHA
;
A
#
# COMPACT_ATOMS: atom_id res chain seq x y z
N MET A 1 -2.67 -16.17 1.87
CA MET A 1 -2.26 -14.86 2.41
C MET A 1 -0.96 -14.36 1.82
N LEU A 2 0.25 -14.77 2.26
CA LEU A 2 1.50 -14.18 1.74
C LEU A 2 1.65 -14.21 0.21
N THR A 3 1.36 -15.34 -0.45
CA THR A 3 1.42 -15.44 -1.92
C THR A 3 0.43 -14.50 -2.62
N GLU A 4 -0.74 -14.28 -2.03
CA GLU A 4 -1.72 -13.33 -2.57
C GLU A 4 -1.29 -11.89 -2.34
N ILE A 5 -0.66 -11.59 -1.20
CA ILE A 5 -0.09 -10.27 -0.92
C ILE A 5 1.03 -9.96 -1.93
N ILE A 6 1.90 -10.94 -2.20
CA ILE A 6 2.97 -10.82 -3.19
C ILE A 6 2.39 -10.65 -4.61
N ALA A 7 1.33 -11.40 -4.95
CA ALA A 7 0.66 -11.26 -6.24
C ALA A 7 0.00 -9.88 -6.38
N ILE A 8 -0.67 -9.38 -5.34
CA ILE A 8 -1.25 -8.04 -5.30
C ILE A 8 -0.15 -6.98 -5.46
N TYR A 9 0.96 -7.12 -4.74
CA TYR A 9 2.10 -6.21 -4.84
C TYR A 9 2.66 -6.17 -6.26
N ALA A 10 2.91 -7.34 -6.88
CA ALA A 10 3.44 -7.42 -8.23
C ALA A 10 2.50 -6.77 -9.27
N ILE A 11 1.19 -7.07 -9.19
CA ILE A 11 0.20 -6.47 -10.09
C ILE A 11 0.12 -4.95 -9.90
N THR A 12 0.22 -4.48 -8.65
CA THR A 12 0.15 -3.06 -8.32
C THR A 12 1.40 -2.32 -8.81
N ASP A 13 2.59 -2.93 -8.64
CA ASP A 13 3.87 -2.40 -9.13
C ASP A 13 3.88 -2.29 -10.65
N ASP A 14 3.47 -3.33 -11.37
CA ASP A 14 3.36 -3.31 -12.83
C ASP A 14 2.33 -2.28 -13.31
N LEU A 15 1.20 -2.14 -12.62
CA LEU A 15 0.17 -1.15 -12.96
C LEU A 15 0.69 0.29 -12.80
N LEU A 16 1.34 0.59 -11.66
CA LEU A 16 1.90 1.92 -11.40
C LEU A 16 3.03 2.25 -12.39
N LYS A 17 3.91 1.29 -12.69
CA LYS A 17 4.94 1.45 -13.73
C LYS A 17 4.33 1.69 -15.11
N ALA A 18 3.28 0.96 -15.47
CA ALA A 18 2.57 1.16 -16.73
C ALA A 18 1.89 2.54 -16.82
N MET A 19 1.47 3.11 -15.69
CA MET A 19 0.95 4.48 -15.59
C MET A 19 2.04 5.56 -15.65
N GLY A 20 3.32 5.17 -15.73
CA GLY A 20 4.45 6.11 -15.74
C GLY A 20 4.70 6.74 -14.38
N TYR A 21 4.28 6.08 -13.30
CA TYR A 21 4.45 6.57 -11.95
C TYR A 21 5.94 6.62 -11.59
N SER A 22 6.43 7.80 -11.22
CA SER A 22 7.79 8.01 -10.75
C SER A 22 7.72 8.38 -9.28
N GLU A 23 8.20 7.48 -8.43
CA GLU A 23 8.17 7.68 -6.99
C GLU A 23 9.10 8.82 -6.58
N ASP A 24 8.59 9.67 -5.69
CA ASP A 24 9.41 10.68 -5.04
C ASP A 24 10.32 10.01 -3.99
N CYS A 25 11.62 10.31 -4.02
CA CYS A 25 12.61 9.74 -3.08
C CYS A 25 12.37 10.17 -1.61
N ARG A 26 11.39 11.02 -1.35
CA ARG A 26 11.06 11.57 -0.02
C ARG A 26 9.92 10.84 0.68
N ILE A 27 9.27 9.89 0.01
CA ILE A 27 8.11 9.19 0.56
C ILE A 27 8.59 8.11 1.56
N VAL A 28 7.90 7.99 2.70
CA VAL A 28 8.25 7.04 3.78
C VAL A 28 7.81 5.61 3.45
N MET A 29 6.80 5.48 2.59
CA MET A 29 6.16 4.24 2.16
C MET A 29 5.85 4.39 0.65
N SER A 30 6.25 3.43 -0.16
CA SER A 30 6.05 3.46 -1.62
C SER A 30 4.57 3.43 -1.97
N ASP A 31 4.16 4.07 -3.06
CA ASP A 31 2.75 4.10 -3.46
C ASP A 31 2.21 2.70 -3.80
N VAL A 32 3.09 1.82 -4.29
CA VAL A 32 2.83 0.39 -4.45
C VAL A 32 2.50 -0.26 -3.10
N GLU A 33 3.28 0.03 -2.07
CA GLU A 33 3.09 -0.50 -0.71
C GLU A 33 1.79 0.01 -0.09
N VAL A 34 1.47 1.30 -0.30
CA VAL A 34 0.24 1.94 0.19
C VAL A 34 -0.98 1.27 -0.42
N ILE A 35 -1.01 1.13 -1.75
CA ILE A 35 -2.12 0.47 -2.45
C ILE A 35 -2.23 -1.00 -2.06
N THR A 36 -1.10 -1.72 -2.00
CA THR A 36 -1.08 -3.13 -1.59
C THR A 36 -1.66 -3.31 -0.18
N THR A 37 -1.26 -2.44 0.76
CA THR A 37 -1.77 -2.47 2.13
C THR A 37 -3.27 -2.20 2.17
N ALA A 38 -3.76 -1.28 1.36
CA ALA A 38 -5.19 -0.94 1.30
C ALA A 38 -6.00 -2.12 0.75
N LEU A 39 -5.50 -2.77 -0.30
CA LEU A 39 -6.15 -3.93 -0.91
C LEU A 39 -6.17 -5.13 0.04
N VAL A 40 -5.08 -5.35 0.78
CA VAL A 40 -4.99 -6.42 1.78
C VAL A 40 -5.91 -6.14 2.96
N ALA A 41 -5.99 -4.89 3.43
CA ALA A 41 -6.94 -4.48 4.47
C ALA A 41 -8.40 -4.71 4.02
N ALA A 42 -8.75 -4.33 2.80
CA ALA A 42 -10.08 -4.52 2.24
C ALA A 42 -10.42 -6.02 2.07
N LYS A 43 -9.48 -6.80 1.52
CA LYS A 43 -9.70 -8.21 1.18
C LYS A 43 -9.69 -9.15 2.39
N PHE A 44 -8.79 -8.95 3.35
CA PHE A 44 -8.57 -9.91 4.44
C PHE A 44 -9.04 -9.42 5.81
N PHE A 45 -9.18 -8.11 6.01
CA PHE A 45 -9.53 -7.52 7.30
C PHE A 45 -10.86 -6.75 7.27
N GLY A 46 -11.64 -6.87 6.19
CA GLY A 46 -12.94 -6.21 6.05
C GLY A 46 -12.85 -4.68 6.09
N GLY A 47 -11.71 -4.10 5.71
CA GLY A 47 -11.45 -2.66 5.79
C GLY A 47 -10.80 -2.21 7.11
N ASN A 48 -10.51 -3.11 8.06
CA ASN A 48 -9.77 -2.78 9.26
C ASN A 48 -8.26 -2.65 8.96
N HIS A 49 -7.86 -1.45 8.59
CA HIS A 49 -6.47 -1.10 8.26
C HIS A 49 -5.51 -1.35 9.43
N CYS A 50 -5.94 -1.18 10.70
CA CYS A 50 -5.05 -1.40 11.85
C CYS A 50 -4.58 -2.86 11.93
N SER A 51 -5.49 -3.82 11.71
CA SER A 51 -5.14 -5.24 11.70
C SER A 51 -4.22 -5.61 10.55
N ALA A 52 -4.42 -5.00 9.37
CA ALA A 52 -3.49 -5.15 8.25
C ALA A 52 -2.11 -4.59 8.60
N CYS A 53 -2.04 -3.42 9.24
CA CYS A 53 -0.78 -2.84 9.67
C CYS A 53 -0.01 -3.73 10.64
N THR A 54 -0.69 -4.25 11.66
CA THR A 54 -0.07 -5.19 12.60
C THR A 54 0.49 -6.41 11.88
N TYR A 55 -0.27 -6.96 10.92
CA TYR A 55 0.19 -8.09 10.11
C TYR A 55 1.44 -7.78 9.29
N PHE A 56 1.48 -6.62 8.63
CA PHE A 56 2.66 -6.19 7.85
C PHE A 56 3.89 -5.93 8.73
N GLN A 57 3.70 -5.41 9.95
CA GLN A 57 4.78 -5.23 10.93
C GLN A 57 5.31 -6.56 11.47
N GLU A 58 4.42 -7.50 11.81
CA GLU A 58 4.79 -8.82 12.30
C GLU A 58 5.53 -9.66 11.25
N HIS A 59 5.15 -9.52 9.98
CA HIS A 59 5.81 -10.21 8.87
C HIS A 59 7.03 -9.46 8.31
N GLY A 60 7.36 -8.27 8.81
CA GLY A 60 8.52 -7.48 8.38
C GLY A 60 8.47 -7.03 6.92
N LEU A 61 7.29 -7.06 6.30
CA LEU A 61 7.10 -6.75 4.88
C LEU A 61 7.21 -5.24 4.62
N ILE A 62 6.66 -4.43 5.52
CA ILE A 62 6.67 -2.97 5.43
C ILE A 62 7.04 -2.40 6.81
N PRO A 63 8.34 -2.31 7.13
CA PRO A 63 8.81 -1.96 8.47
C PRO A 63 8.56 -0.48 8.84
N LYS A 64 8.39 0.41 7.85
CA LYS A 64 8.06 1.82 8.04
C LYS A 64 6.62 2.10 7.60
N MET A 65 5.66 1.72 8.44
CA MET A 65 4.27 2.06 8.18
C MET A 65 3.96 3.48 8.61
N LEU A 66 3.21 4.17 7.74
CA LEU A 66 2.58 5.44 8.07
C LEU A 66 1.48 5.26 9.13
N SER A 67 1.27 6.27 9.96
CA SER A 67 0.12 6.33 10.87
C SER A 67 -1.19 6.30 10.07
N ALA A 68 -2.26 5.74 10.66
CA ALA A 68 -3.56 5.53 10.03
C ALA A 68 -4.09 6.71 9.21
N LEU A 69 -3.94 7.92 9.76
CA LEU A 69 -4.37 9.15 9.11
C LEU A 69 -3.50 9.51 7.89
N LEU A 70 -2.19 9.32 7.97
CA LEU A 70 -1.29 9.61 6.84
C LEU A 70 -1.45 8.59 5.71
N PHE A 71 -1.88 7.36 6.03
CA PHE A 71 -2.20 6.33 5.04
C PHE A 71 -3.36 6.76 4.12
N PHE A 72 -4.45 7.28 4.69
CA PHE A 72 -5.57 7.81 3.89
C PHE A 72 -5.17 9.04 3.07
N THR A 73 -4.36 9.94 3.64
CA THR A 73 -3.85 11.11 2.90
C THR A 73 -2.95 10.69 1.73
N ALA A 74 -2.12 9.66 1.91
CA ALA A 74 -1.29 9.12 0.82
C ALA A 74 -2.15 8.53 -0.30
N ILE A 75 -3.16 7.71 0.04
CA ILE A 75 -4.11 7.18 -0.95
C ILE A 75 -4.82 8.30 -1.71
N ALA A 76 -5.29 9.33 -1.00
CA ALA A 76 -5.95 10.47 -1.62
C ALA A 76 -5.01 11.21 -2.58
N SER A 77 -3.73 11.39 -2.22
CA SER A 77 -2.73 12.02 -3.09
C SER A 77 -2.48 11.20 -4.36
N ILE A 78 -2.33 9.87 -4.25
CA ILE A 78 -2.13 8.99 -5.40
C ILE A 78 -3.34 9.07 -6.36
N VAL A 79 -4.57 8.98 -5.82
CA VAL A 79 -5.79 9.04 -6.63
C VAL A 79 -5.97 10.41 -7.27
N CYS A 80 -5.71 11.49 -6.56
CA CYS A 80 -5.81 12.86 -7.08
C CYS A 80 -4.73 13.21 -8.10
N THR A 81 -3.59 12.51 -8.14
CA THR A 81 -2.53 12.74 -9.13
C THR A 81 -2.87 12.12 -10.50
N HIS A 82 -3.87 11.23 -10.54
CA HIS A 82 -4.33 10.54 -11.76
C HIS A 82 -5.81 10.80 -12.11
N ALA A 83 -6.48 11.74 -11.45
CA ALA A 83 -7.86 12.17 -11.73
C ALA A 83 -7.88 13.48 -12.51
#